data_AF-A0A376VPM1-F1
#
_entry.id   AF-A0A376VPM1-F1
#
_cell.length_a   1.000
_cell.length_b   1.000
_cell.length_c   1.000
_cell.angle_alpha   90.00
_cell.angle_beta   90.00
_cell.angle_gamma   90.00
#
_symmetry.space_group_name_H-M   'P 1'
#
loop_
_entity.id
_entity.type
_entity.pdbx_description
1 polymer ?
#
loop_
_entity_poly.entity_id
_entity_poly.type
_entity_poly.pdbx_seq_one_letter_code
_entity_poly.pdbx_strand_id
1 'polypeptide(L)'
;MYDFTHCISDALEGITHSLCTLEFQDNRRLYDWVLDNITIPVHPRQYEFSRLNLEYTVMSKRKLNLLVTDKHVEGWDDPRMPTISGLRRRGYTAASIREFCKRIGVTKQDNTIEMASLESCIREDLNENAPRAMAVIDPVKLVIENYQGEGEMVTMPNHPNKPEMGSRQVPFSGEIWIDRADFREEANKQYKRLVLGKEVRLRNAYVIKAERVEKDAEGNITTIFCTYDADTLSKDPADGRKVKGVIHWVSAAHALPVEIRLYDRLFSVPNPGAADDFLSVINPESLVIKQGFAEPSLKDAGSG
;
A
#
# COMPACT_ATOMS: atom_id res chain seq x y z
N MET A 1 32.34 26.63 -7.70
CA MET A 1 30.93 26.98 -7.98
C MET A 1 30.37 25.91 -8.92
N TYR A 2 29.08 25.56 -8.84
CA TYR A 2 28.50 24.43 -9.59
C TYR A 2 28.83 24.47 -11.10
N ASP A 3 28.59 25.60 -11.76
CA ASP A 3 28.72 25.73 -13.23
C ASP A 3 30.15 25.51 -13.75
N PHE A 4 31.16 25.93 -12.99
CA PHE A 4 32.57 25.70 -13.33
C PHE A 4 32.97 24.23 -13.12
N THR A 5 32.50 23.62 -12.03
CA THR A 5 32.88 22.26 -11.67
C THR A 5 32.20 21.22 -12.57
N HIS A 6 30.90 21.38 -12.86
CA HIS A 6 30.10 20.35 -13.53
C HIS A 6 30.58 20.03 -14.95
N CYS A 7 30.78 21.06 -15.79
CA CYS A 7 31.22 20.87 -17.17
C CYS A 7 32.63 20.27 -17.30
N ILE A 8 33.56 20.70 -16.43
CA ILE A 8 34.92 20.15 -16.40
C ILE A 8 34.90 18.71 -15.91
N SER A 9 34.10 18.38 -14.89
CA SER A 9 33.89 16.99 -14.46
C SER A 9 33.36 16.11 -15.60
N ASP A 10 32.30 16.55 -16.28
CA ASP A 10 31.73 15.82 -17.42
C ASP A 10 32.79 15.58 -18.52
N ALA A 11 33.61 16.59 -18.81
CA ALA A 11 34.66 16.48 -19.81
C ALA A 11 35.82 15.56 -19.38
N LEU A 12 36.26 15.63 -18.12
CA LEU A 12 37.31 14.75 -17.59
C LEU A 12 36.86 13.29 -17.53
N GLU A 13 35.58 13.03 -17.27
CA GLU A 13 34.98 11.69 -17.22
C GLU A 13 34.59 11.15 -18.61
N GLY A 14 34.73 11.96 -19.67
CA GLY A 14 34.38 11.55 -21.03
C GLY A 14 32.88 11.39 -21.26
N ILE A 15 32.06 12.14 -20.54
CA ILE A 15 30.61 12.14 -20.70
C ILE A 15 30.26 12.59 -22.13
N THR A 16 29.25 11.94 -22.70
CA THR A 16 28.75 12.31 -24.05
C THR A 16 27.50 13.20 -23.96
N HIS A 17 26.56 12.82 -23.09
CA HIS A 17 25.29 13.48 -22.89
C HIS A 17 25.11 13.76 -21.39
N SER A 18 25.25 15.03 -21.00
CA SER A 18 25.00 15.49 -19.65
C SER A 18 23.50 15.80 -19.50
N LEU A 19 22.78 14.96 -18.76
CA LEU A 19 21.32 15.05 -18.65
C LEU A 19 20.93 15.72 -17.33
N CYS A 20 20.28 16.87 -17.41
CA CYS A 20 19.87 17.66 -16.25
C CYS A 20 18.42 18.16 -16.37
N THR A 21 17.94 18.87 -15.36
CA THR A 21 16.58 19.41 -15.35
C THR A 21 16.51 20.81 -15.97
N LEU A 22 15.32 21.24 -16.38
CA LEU A 22 15.07 22.51 -17.08
C LEU A 22 15.62 23.76 -16.37
N GLU A 23 15.78 23.73 -15.03
CA GLU A 23 16.32 24.87 -14.28
C GLU A 23 17.77 25.23 -14.69
N PHE A 24 18.49 24.33 -15.37
CA PHE A 24 19.87 24.55 -15.84
C PHE A 24 19.98 24.94 -17.32
N GLN A 25 18.87 25.27 -17.98
CA GLN A 25 18.87 25.59 -19.41
C GLN A 25 19.70 26.84 -19.75
N ASP A 26 19.64 27.88 -18.92
CA ASP A 26 20.48 29.07 -19.09
C ASP A 26 21.94 28.80 -18.73
N ASN A 27 22.16 27.96 -17.70
CA ASN A 27 23.50 27.52 -17.27
C ASN A 27 24.27 26.82 -18.37
N ARG A 28 23.59 26.19 -19.35
CA ARG A 28 24.24 25.60 -20.52
C ARG A 28 25.14 26.60 -21.27
N ARG A 29 24.77 27.89 -21.32
CA ARG A 29 25.61 28.91 -21.97
C ARG A 29 26.95 29.08 -21.27
N LEU A 30 26.95 28.97 -19.94
CA LEU A 30 28.17 29.03 -19.12
C LEU A 30 28.93 27.69 -19.16
N TYR A 31 28.21 26.57 -19.19
CA TYR A 31 28.77 25.23 -19.41
C TYR A 31 29.61 25.21 -20.71
N ASP A 32 29.00 25.62 -21.83
CA ASP A 32 29.67 25.68 -23.14
C ASP A 32 30.83 26.69 -23.11
N TRP A 33 30.63 27.87 -22.51
CA TRP A 33 31.67 28.90 -22.40
C TRP A 33 32.91 28.39 -21.67
N VAL A 34 32.77 27.66 -20.56
CA VAL A 34 33.94 27.12 -19.83
C VAL A 34 34.71 26.15 -20.72
N LEU A 35 34.02 25.21 -21.38
CA LEU A 35 34.67 24.21 -22.23
C LEU A 35 35.32 24.83 -23.48
N ASP A 36 34.71 25.86 -24.07
CA ASP A 36 35.25 26.58 -25.22
C ASP A 36 36.51 27.41 -24.87
N ASN A 37 36.71 27.76 -23.60
CA ASN A 37 37.78 28.65 -23.14
C ASN A 37 38.91 27.94 -22.37
N ILE A 38 38.92 26.60 -22.33
CA ILE A 38 39.98 25.81 -21.70
C ILE A 38 40.59 24.81 -22.69
N THR A 39 41.80 24.34 -22.41
CA THR A 39 42.44 23.27 -23.18
C THR A 39 41.95 21.91 -22.67
N ILE A 40 40.91 21.37 -23.28
CA ILE A 40 40.34 20.06 -22.95
C ILE A 40 39.94 19.31 -24.24
N PRO A 41 40.13 17.99 -24.35
CA PRO A 41 40.00 17.29 -25.64
C PRO A 41 38.56 16.91 -26.01
N VAL A 42 37.59 17.03 -25.09
CA VAL A 42 36.20 16.62 -25.30
C VAL A 42 35.24 17.73 -24.89
N HIS A 43 34.08 17.78 -25.54
CA HIS A 43 33.03 18.77 -25.30
C HIS A 43 31.68 18.05 -25.14
N PRO A 44 31.35 17.54 -23.92
CA PRO A 44 30.07 16.89 -23.65
C PRO A 44 28.90 17.85 -23.90
N ARG A 45 27.73 17.32 -24.30
CA ARG A 45 26.55 18.15 -24.58
C ARG A 45 25.51 18.03 -23.48
N GLN A 46 25.05 19.18 -22.97
CA GLN A 46 23.97 19.24 -22.00
C GLN A 46 22.59 19.18 -22.67
N TYR A 47 21.71 18.31 -22.15
CA TYR A 47 20.31 18.21 -22.55
C TYR A 47 19.39 18.21 -21.34
N GLU A 48 18.39 19.08 -21.36
CA GLU A 48 17.46 19.23 -20.23
C GLU A 48 16.15 18.48 -20.44
N PHE A 49 15.56 18.02 -19.34
CA PHE A 49 14.19 17.51 -19.28
C PHE A 49 13.43 18.11 -18.08
N SER A 50 12.10 18.09 -18.12
CA SER A 50 11.27 18.56 -17.02
C SER A 50 11.44 17.68 -15.79
N ARG A 51 11.54 18.29 -14.61
CA ARG A 51 11.52 17.58 -13.33
C ARG A 51 10.19 16.84 -13.12
N LEU A 52 10.22 15.76 -12.35
CA LEU A 52 9.01 15.14 -11.82
C LEU A 52 8.43 15.99 -10.68
N ASN A 53 7.13 16.25 -10.72
CA ASN A 53 6.34 16.62 -9.55
C ASN A 53 5.23 15.61 -9.33
N LEU A 54 4.84 15.43 -8.08
CA LEU A 54 3.86 14.43 -7.68
C LEU A 54 2.85 15.10 -6.76
N GLU A 55 1.56 14.84 -6.99
CA GLU A 55 0.50 15.39 -6.15
C GLU A 55 0.61 14.95 -4.69
N TYR A 56 0.10 15.79 -3.78
CA TYR A 56 0.01 15.53 -2.33
C TYR A 56 1.36 15.27 -1.65
N THR A 57 2.47 15.70 -2.26
CA THR A 57 3.81 15.60 -1.69
C THR A 57 4.71 16.76 -2.12
N VAL A 58 5.90 16.85 -1.53
CA VAL A 58 6.90 17.88 -1.83
C VAL A 58 8.19 17.22 -2.35
N MET A 59 8.72 17.72 -3.46
CA MET A 59 9.96 17.20 -4.08
C MET A 59 11.20 18.02 -3.72
N SER A 60 11.05 19.12 -2.99
CA SER A 60 12.17 19.99 -2.60
C SER A 60 12.94 19.39 -1.43
N LYS A 61 14.25 19.17 -1.59
CA LYS A 61 15.13 18.69 -0.51
C LYS A 61 15.05 19.58 0.74
N ARG A 62 14.91 20.90 0.57
CA ARG A 62 14.74 21.84 1.70
C ARG A 62 13.48 21.56 2.49
N LYS A 63 12.34 21.35 1.82
CA LYS A 63 11.05 21.04 2.46
C LYS A 63 11.05 19.65 3.10
N LEU A 64 11.62 18.66 2.43
CA LEU A 64 11.79 17.32 2.97
C LEU A 64 12.69 17.32 4.23
N ASN A 65 13.78 18.07 4.21
CA ASN A 65 14.66 18.21 5.38
C ASN A 65 13.95 18.88 6.55
N LEU A 66 13.06 19.84 6.30
CA LEU A 66 12.27 20.50 7.34
C LEU A 66 11.33 19.49 8.02
N LEU A 67 10.63 18.65 7.25
CA LEU A 67 9.77 17.58 7.81
C LEU A 67 10.55 16.65 8.77
N VAL A 68 11.80 16.33 8.43
CA VAL A 68 12.67 15.47 9.24
C VAL A 68 13.22 16.21 10.45
N THR A 69 13.71 17.45 10.26
CA THR A 69 14.33 18.25 11.30
C THR A 69 13.33 18.60 12.40
N ASP A 70 12.11 18.97 12.01
CA ASP A 70 11.03 19.34 12.92
C ASP A 70 10.21 18.12 13.39
N LYS A 71 10.63 16.90 13.00
CA LYS A 71 10.04 15.61 13.42
C LYS A 71 8.54 15.46 13.09
N HIS A 72 8.09 16.03 11.98
CA HIS A 72 6.76 15.74 11.43
C HIS A 72 6.68 14.32 10.83
N VAL A 73 7.84 13.75 10.49
CA VAL A 73 8.02 12.35 10.06
C VAL A 73 9.08 11.67 10.91
N GLU A 74 9.09 10.33 10.94
CA GLU A 74 10.05 9.53 11.73
C GLU A 74 11.50 9.73 11.29
N GLY A 75 11.72 10.04 10.00
CA GLY A 75 13.03 10.20 9.39
C GLY A 75 12.97 10.27 7.87
N TRP A 76 14.13 10.23 7.21
CA TRP A 76 14.23 10.22 5.74
C TRP A 76 13.65 8.95 5.10
N ASP A 77 13.55 7.86 5.85
CA ASP A 77 12.98 6.59 5.43
C ASP A 77 11.55 6.37 5.93
N ASP A 78 10.89 7.39 6.51
CA ASP A 78 9.48 7.30 6.89
C ASP A 78 8.63 6.88 5.67
N PRO A 79 7.72 5.89 5.80
CA PRO A 79 6.90 5.41 4.68
C PRO A 79 6.04 6.48 3.99
N ARG A 80 5.75 7.60 4.66
CA ARG A 80 5.01 8.74 4.09
C ARG A 80 5.86 9.62 3.18
N MET A 81 7.18 9.48 3.22
CA MET A 81 8.12 10.32 2.46
C MET A 81 8.22 9.86 1.00
N PRO A 82 8.34 10.82 0.04
CA PRO A 82 8.57 10.50 -1.38
C PRO A 82 10.04 10.11 -1.67
N THR A 83 10.80 9.73 -0.65
CA THR A 83 12.20 9.32 -0.77
C THR A 83 12.28 7.86 -1.22
N ILE A 84 13.36 7.49 -1.90
CA ILE A 84 13.55 6.09 -2.32
C ILE A 84 13.60 5.15 -1.11
N SER A 85 14.22 5.57 0.00
CA SER A 85 14.24 4.81 1.25
C SER A 85 12.86 4.71 1.90
N GLY A 86 12.08 5.78 1.89
CA GLY A 86 10.71 5.79 2.42
C GLY A 86 9.77 4.90 1.61
N LEU A 87 9.81 5.01 0.28
CA LEU A 87 9.06 4.14 -0.62
C LEU A 87 9.44 2.66 -0.43
N ARG A 88 10.73 2.34 -0.30
CA ARG A 88 11.19 0.98 0.01
C ARG A 88 10.59 0.47 1.33
N ARG A 89 10.69 1.26 2.42
CA ARG A 89 10.11 0.90 3.73
C ARG A 89 8.58 0.79 3.69
N ARG A 90 7.92 1.54 2.79
CA ARG A 90 6.48 1.42 2.51
C ARG A 90 6.09 0.15 1.76
N GLY A 91 7.05 -0.58 1.20
CA GLY A 91 6.81 -1.81 0.43
C GLY A 91 6.79 -1.60 -1.09
N TYR A 92 7.24 -0.45 -1.60
CA TYR A 92 7.46 -0.30 -3.05
C TYR A 92 8.68 -1.11 -3.49
N THR A 93 8.56 -1.75 -4.64
CA THR A 93 9.67 -2.50 -5.23
C THR A 93 10.48 -1.60 -6.15
N ALA A 94 11.76 -1.94 -6.34
CA ALA A 94 12.59 -1.26 -7.33
C ALA A 94 12.02 -1.43 -8.76
N ALA A 95 11.32 -2.54 -9.03
CA ALA A 95 10.67 -2.79 -10.31
C ALA A 95 9.51 -1.82 -10.54
N SER A 96 8.63 -1.62 -9.55
CA SER A 96 7.50 -0.69 -9.68
C SER A 96 7.94 0.75 -9.86
N ILE A 97 9.03 1.17 -9.22
CA ILE A 97 9.59 2.52 -9.37
C ILE A 97 10.15 2.73 -10.78
N ARG A 98 10.88 1.75 -11.32
CA ARG A 98 11.39 1.82 -12.71
C ARG A 98 10.24 1.86 -13.72
N GLU A 99 9.20 1.07 -13.50
CA GLU A 99 8.01 1.07 -14.34
C GLU A 99 7.28 2.41 -14.29
N PHE A 100 7.17 3.01 -13.11
CA PHE A 100 6.64 4.37 -12.96
C PHE A 100 7.46 5.39 -13.75
N CYS A 101 8.79 5.39 -13.61
CA CYS A 101 9.69 6.27 -14.38
C CYS A 101 9.54 6.08 -15.90
N LYS A 102 9.26 4.85 -16.35
CA LYS A 102 9.00 4.55 -17.76
C LYS A 102 7.66 5.12 -18.24
N ARG A 103 6.60 5.02 -17.44
CA ARG A 103 5.24 5.49 -17.79
C ARG A 103 5.12 7.01 -17.87
N ILE A 104 5.78 7.74 -16.97
CA ILE A 104 5.71 9.21 -16.96
C ILE A 104 6.42 9.83 -18.16
N GLY A 105 7.33 9.08 -18.81
CA GLY A 105 8.08 9.55 -19.96
C GLY A 105 9.12 10.63 -19.63
N VAL A 106 9.82 11.10 -20.66
CA VAL A 106 10.84 12.16 -20.55
C VAL A 106 10.52 13.23 -21.58
N THR A 107 10.15 14.42 -21.12
CA THR A 107 9.78 15.55 -21.98
C THR A 107 10.36 16.86 -21.44
N LYS A 108 10.11 17.98 -22.13
CA LYS A 108 10.39 19.34 -21.62
C LYS A 108 9.13 20.05 -21.10
N GLN A 109 8.01 19.34 -20.95
CA GLN A 109 6.77 19.92 -20.44
C GLN A 109 6.71 19.77 -18.92
N ASP A 110 6.46 20.87 -18.21
CA ASP A 110 6.21 20.81 -16.78
C ASP A 110 5.02 19.90 -16.50
N ASN A 111 5.21 18.99 -15.56
CA ASN A 111 4.25 17.96 -15.23
C ASN A 111 4.06 17.87 -13.71
N THR A 112 2.86 17.45 -13.31
CA THR A 112 2.53 16.98 -11.97
C THR A 112 1.75 15.69 -12.14
N ILE A 113 2.32 14.60 -11.66
CA ILE A 113 1.76 13.26 -11.82
C ILE A 113 0.87 12.93 -10.63
N GLU A 114 -0.31 12.39 -10.92
CA GLU A 114 -1.25 11.92 -9.90
C GLU A 114 -0.67 10.75 -9.10
N MET A 115 -0.93 10.71 -7.79
CA MET A 115 -0.55 9.59 -6.91
C MET A 115 -1.09 8.25 -7.42
N ALA A 116 -2.26 8.23 -8.05
CA ALA A 116 -2.87 7.03 -8.61
C ALA A 116 -1.97 6.33 -9.65
N SER A 117 -1.19 7.08 -10.42
CA SER A 117 -0.24 6.53 -11.39
C SER A 117 0.88 5.74 -10.70
N LEU A 118 1.46 6.29 -9.64
CA LEU A 118 2.48 5.63 -8.82
C LEU A 118 1.91 4.37 -8.14
N GLU A 119 0.72 4.49 -7.55
CA GLU A 119 0.06 3.37 -6.88
C GLU A 119 -0.33 2.26 -7.86
N SER A 120 -0.67 2.59 -9.10
CA SER A 120 -0.97 1.60 -10.14
C SER A 120 0.24 0.73 -10.43
N CYS A 121 1.45 1.29 -10.50
CA CYS A 121 2.67 0.53 -10.78
C CYS A 121 2.99 -0.49 -9.68
N ILE A 122 2.83 -0.12 -8.41
CA ILE A 122 3.07 -1.06 -7.30
C ILE A 122 1.96 -2.10 -7.18
N ARG A 123 0.70 -1.73 -7.45
CA ARG A 123 -0.41 -2.70 -7.48
C ARG A 123 -0.21 -3.75 -8.55
N GLU A 124 0.25 -3.36 -9.73
CA GLU A 124 0.51 -4.30 -10.84
C GLU A 124 1.61 -5.31 -10.48
N ASP A 125 2.71 -4.84 -9.92
CA ASP A 125 3.82 -5.70 -9.50
C ASP A 125 3.42 -6.65 -8.34
N LEU A 126 2.82 -6.12 -7.27
CA LEU A 126 2.42 -6.94 -6.11
C LEU A 126 1.23 -7.85 -6.42
N ASN A 127 0.32 -7.47 -7.32
CA ASN A 127 -0.76 -8.34 -7.73
C ASN A 127 -0.21 -9.64 -8.33
N GLU A 128 0.86 -9.58 -9.10
CA GLU A 128 1.44 -10.77 -9.73
C GLU A 128 2.36 -11.56 -8.79
N ASN A 129 3.07 -10.88 -7.89
CA ASN A 129 4.20 -11.47 -7.18
C ASN A 129 3.96 -11.75 -5.69
N ALA A 130 3.05 -11.01 -5.02
CA ALA A 130 2.88 -11.13 -3.58
C ALA A 130 1.99 -12.33 -3.20
N PRO A 131 2.41 -13.21 -2.27
CA PRO A 131 1.51 -14.22 -1.73
C PRO A 131 0.39 -13.55 -0.93
N ARG A 132 -0.83 -14.10 -1.02
CA ARG A 132 -2.02 -13.63 -0.30
C ARG A 132 -2.02 -14.20 1.11
N ALA A 133 -2.36 -13.37 2.09
CA ALA A 133 -2.53 -13.75 3.49
C ALA A 133 -3.84 -13.18 4.04
N MET A 134 -4.25 -13.68 5.20
CA MET A 134 -5.43 -13.25 5.95
C MET A 134 -5.01 -12.36 7.12
N ALA A 135 -5.59 -11.16 7.19
CA ALA A 135 -5.44 -10.25 8.32
C ALA A 135 -6.71 -9.43 8.48
N VAL A 136 -7.09 -9.14 9.72
CA VAL A 136 -8.24 -8.33 10.10
C VAL A 136 -7.74 -7.07 10.78
N ILE A 137 -8.14 -5.91 10.26
CA ILE A 137 -7.62 -4.60 10.68
C ILE A 137 -8.47 -4.02 11.81
N ASP A 138 -9.79 -4.11 11.70
CA ASP A 138 -10.73 -3.65 12.73
C ASP A 138 -11.51 -4.85 13.29
N PRO A 139 -10.93 -5.60 14.24
CA PRO A 139 -11.48 -6.89 14.65
C PRO A 139 -12.77 -6.77 15.47
N VAL A 140 -13.74 -7.61 15.10
CA VAL A 140 -14.91 -7.95 15.93
C VAL A 140 -15.03 -9.47 16.03
N LYS A 141 -15.37 -9.95 17.23
CA LYS A 141 -15.45 -11.38 17.51
C LYS A 141 -16.67 -11.95 16.81
N LEU A 142 -16.51 -13.11 16.17
CA LEU A 142 -17.59 -13.90 15.60
C LEU A 142 -17.50 -15.33 16.13
N VAL A 143 -18.60 -15.83 16.69
CA VAL A 143 -18.71 -17.18 17.26
C VAL A 143 -19.71 -17.99 16.42
N ILE A 144 -19.29 -19.18 15.99
CA ILE A 144 -20.10 -20.11 15.22
C ILE A 144 -20.67 -21.15 16.19
N GLU A 145 -21.94 -21.00 16.58
CA GLU A 145 -22.54 -21.75 17.69
C GLU A 145 -22.74 -23.25 17.38
N ASN A 146 -22.98 -23.59 16.12
CA ASN A 146 -23.14 -24.98 15.69
C ASN A 146 -21.81 -25.66 15.30
N TYR A 147 -20.66 -24.98 15.47
CA TYR A 147 -19.35 -25.60 15.29
C TYR A 147 -18.93 -26.36 16.55
N GLN A 148 -18.47 -27.60 16.40
CA GLN A 148 -18.09 -28.47 17.52
C GLN A 148 -16.62 -28.90 17.35
N GLY A 149 -15.83 -28.77 18.43
CA GLY A 149 -14.42 -29.17 18.46
C GLY A 149 -13.43 -28.01 18.52
N GLU A 150 -12.15 -28.36 18.62
CA GLU A 150 -11.03 -27.42 18.83
C GLU A 150 -10.58 -26.67 17.56
N GLY A 151 -11.06 -27.10 16.38
CA GLY A 151 -10.72 -26.52 15.08
C GLY A 151 -10.19 -27.53 14.07
N GLU A 152 -9.91 -27.04 12.87
CA GLU A 152 -9.39 -27.82 11.74
C GLU A 152 -8.43 -26.98 10.89
N MET A 153 -7.79 -27.61 9.90
CA MET A 153 -6.92 -26.91 8.95
C MET A 153 -7.61 -26.83 7.59
N VAL A 154 -7.67 -25.62 7.03
CA VAL A 154 -8.16 -25.37 5.68
C VAL A 154 -7.01 -25.06 4.73
N THR A 155 -7.09 -25.61 3.51
CA THR A 155 -6.10 -25.34 2.47
C THR A 155 -6.40 -24.01 1.79
N MET A 156 -5.50 -23.04 1.87
CA MET A 156 -5.60 -21.77 1.18
C MET A 156 -4.51 -21.64 0.10
N PRO A 157 -4.85 -21.26 -1.16
CA PRO A 157 -3.85 -21.00 -2.18
C PRO A 157 -3.06 -19.74 -1.83
N ASN A 158 -1.74 -19.76 -2.09
CA ASN A 158 -0.90 -18.57 -1.91
C ASN A 158 -1.23 -17.49 -2.94
N HIS A 159 -1.73 -17.87 -4.12
CA HIS A 159 -2.21 -16.95 -5.13
C HIS A 159 -3.40 -17.55 -5.89
N PRO A 160 -4.56 -16.87 -5.97
CA PRO A 160 -5.76 -17.44 -6.58
C PRO A 160 -5.59 -17.88 -8.04
N ASN A 161 -4.79 -17.12 -8.81
CA ASN A 161 -4.59 -17.37 -10.24
C ASN A 161 -3.23 -18.03 -10.58
N LYS A 162 -2.43 -18.39 -9.57
CA LYS A 162 -1.06 -18.93 -9.76
C LYS A 162 -0.85 -20.16 -8.88
N PRO A 163 -1.35 -21.34 -9.29
CA PRO A 163 -1.23 -22.57 -8.52
C PRO A 163 0.23 -22.99 -8.28
N GLU A 164 1.16 -22.56 -9.13
CA GLU A 164 2.61 -22.78 -9.00
C GLU A 164 3.22 -22.11 -7.75
N MET A 165 2.56 -21.08 -7.19
CA MET A 165 2.96 -20.49 -5.90
C MET A 165 2.58 -21.36 -4.69
N GLY A 166 1.91 -22.49 -4.93
CA GLY A 166 1.54 -23.46 -3.91
C GLY A 166 0.36 -23.02 -3.04
N SER A 167 0.20 -23.73 -1.93
CA SER A 167 -0.85 -23.51 -0.94
C SER A 167 -0.28 -23.66 0.46
N ARG A 168 -1.04 -23.21 1.46
CA ARG A 168 -0.70 -23.31 2.88
C ARG A 168 -1.90 -23.78 3.69
N GLN A 169 -1.63 -24.37 4.85
CA GLN A 169 -2.66 -24.77 5.80
C GLN A 169 -2.93 -23.61 6.77
N VAL A 170 -4.19 -23.21 6.90
CA VAL A 170 -4.63 -22.13 7.78
C VAL A 170 -5.63 -22.70 8.80
N PRO A 171 -5.46 -22.43 10.11
CA PRO A 171 -6.37 -22.95 11.11
C PRO A 171 -7.74 -22.26 11.05
N PHE A 172 -8.80 -23.06 11.16
CA PHE A 172 -10.19 -22.65 11.30
C PHE A 172 -10.71 -23.12 12.67
N SER A 173 -11.58 -22.33 13.30
CA SER A 173 -12.16 -22.62 14.61
C SER A 173 -13.56 -22.03 14.74
N GLY A 174 -14.30 -22.44 15.78
CA GLY A 174 -15.63 -21.87 16.07
C GLY A 174 -15.60 -20.40 16.47
N GLU A 175 -14.49 -19.92 17.05
CA GLU A 175 -14.25 -18.49 17.27
C GLU A 175 -13.31 -17.91 16.21
N ILE A 176 -13.75 -16.89 15.49
CA ILE A 176 -12.97 -16.18 14.48
C ILE A 176 -13.07 -14.67 14.66
N TRP A 177 -12.09 -13.96 14.12
CA TRP A 177 -12.13 -12.52 13.91
C TRP A 177 -12.58 -12.23 12.48
N ILE A 178 -13.45 -11.25 12.34
CA ILE A 178 -13.77 -10.61 11.06
C ILE A 178 -13.60 -9.10 11.19
N ASP A 179 -13.54 -8.41 10.06
CA ASP A 179 -13.49 -6.95 10.08
C ASP A 179 -14.88 -6.36 10.39
N ARG A 180 -14.95 -5.32 11.23
CA ARG A 180 -16.20 -4.62 11.56
C ARG A 180 -16.89 -4.10 10.30
N ALA A 181 -16.14 -3.70 9.28
CA ALA A 181 -16.70 -3.24 8.02
C ALA A 181 -17.43 -4.35 7.24
N ASP A 182 -17.22 -5.61 7.61
CA ASP A 182 -17.80 -6.79 6.96
C ASP A 182 -19.12 -7.27 7.56
N PHE A 183 -19.61 -6.63 8.62
CA PHE A 183 -20.91 -6.91 9.23
C PHE A 183 -21.81 -5.68 9.35
N ARG A 184 -23.11 -5.85 9.08
CA ARG A 184 -24.16 -4.86 9.36
C ARG A 184 -25.45 -5.52 9.82
N GLU A 185 -26.17 -4.91 10.75
CA GLU A 185 -27.51 -5.39 11.11
C GLU A 185 -28.50 -5.19 9.96
N GLU A 186 -28.44 -4.03 9.30
CA GLU A 186 -29.26 -3.69 8.15
C GLU A 186 -28.41 -3.18 6.98
N ALA A 187 -28.72 -3.63 5.78
CA ALA A 187 -28.03 -3.18 4.58
C ALA A 187 -28.88 -3.29 3.31
N ASN A 188 -28.59 -2.43 2.35
CA ASN A 188 -29.24 -2.43 1.03
C ASN A 188 -28.80 -3.63 0.17
N LYS A 189 -29.42 -3.80 -1.01
CA LYS A 189 -29.11 -4.90 -1.94
C LYS A 189 -27.69 -4.86 -2.53
N GLN A 190 -27.00 -3.71 -2.45
CA GLN A 190 -25.63 -3.54 -2.96
C GLN A 190 -24.57 -4.05 -1.97
N TYR A 191 -24.92 -4.16 -0.68
CA TYR A 191 -24.03 -4.70 0.32
C TYR A 191 -23.89 -6.22 0.16
N LYS A 192 -22.68 -6.68 -0.15
CA LYS A 192 -22.35 -8.09 -0.44
C LYS A 192 -21.59 -8.76 0.70
N ARG A 193 -21.71 -8.26 1.92
CA ARG A 193 -21.02 -8.76 3.11
C ARG A 193 -22.05 -9.25 4.12
N LEU A 194 -21.63 -9.64 5.33
CA LEU A 194 -22.52 -10.29 6.29
C LEU A 194 -23.59 -9.32 6.79
N VAL A 195 -24.85 -9.77 6.75
CA VAL A 195 -25.99 -9.03 7.29
C VAL A 195 -26.72 -9.92 8.29
N LEU A 196 -27.26 -9.33 9.37
CA LEU A 196 -28.10 -10.08 10.31
C LEU A 196 -29.23 -10.81 9.57
N GLY A 197 -29.36 -12.11 9.83
CA GLY A 197 -30.30 -13.01 9.16
C GLY A 197 -29.88 -13.49 7.76
N LYS A 198 -28.72 -13.08 7.24
CA LYS A 198 -28.21 -13.47 5.91
C LYS A 198 -26.88 -14.21 6.01
N GLU A 199 -26.49 -14.76 4.86
CA GLU A 199 -25.31 -15.59 4.70
C GLU A 199 -24.18 -14.88 3.93
N VAL A 200 -22.95 -15.23 4.29
CA VAL A 200 -21.73 -14.84 3.58
C VAL A 200 -20.78 -16.04 3.50
N ARG A 201 -19.91 -16.07 2.49
CA ARG A 201 -18.86 -17.08 2.40
C ARG A 201 -17.60 -16.58 3.11
N LEU A 202 -17.05 -17.38 4.01
CA LEU A 202 -15.71 -17.15 4.54
C LEU A 202 -14.67 -17.54 3.48
N ARG A 203 -13.67 -16.69 3.26
CA ARG A 203 -12.64 -16.93 2.25
C ARG A 203 -11.98 -18.29 2.47
N ASN A 204 -12.00 -19.14 1.45
CA ASN A 204 -11.44 -20.50 1.46
C ASN A 204 -11.97 -21.43 2.58
N ALA A 205 -13.15 -21.12 3.13
CA ALA A 205 -13.79 -21.91 4.19
C ALA A 205 -15.31 -22.05 3.91
N TYR A 206 -16.08 -22.16 4.99
CA TYR A 206 -17.52 -22.42 4.97
C TYR A 206 -18.38 -21.18 4.66
N VAL A 207 -19.64 -21.44 4.34
CA VAL A 207 -20.70 -20.42 4.36
C VAL A 207 -21.22 -20.30 5.80
N ILE A 208 -21.36 -19.06 6.27
CA ILE A 208 -21.90 -18.74 7.59
C ILE A 208 -23.15 -17.87 7.47
N LYS A 209 -24.05 -17.97 8.44
CA LYS A 209 -25.27 -17.17 8.58
C LYS A 209 -25.26 -16.44 9.91
N ALA A 210 -25.44 -15.12 9.89
CA ALA A 210 -25.57 -14.35 11.14
C ALA A 210 -26.98 -14.50 11.73
N GLU A 211 -27.06 -14.84 13.01
CA GLU A 211 -28.34 -15.10 13.69
C GLU A 211 -28.65 -14.07 14.78
N ARG A 212 -27.66 -13.73 15.61
CA ARG A 212 -27.81 -12.74 16.68
C ARG A 212 -26.52 -11.94 16.88
N VAL A 213 -26.65 -10.79 17.53
CA VAL A 213 -25.54 -9.91 17.90
C VAL A 213 -25.63 -9.56 19.38
N GLU A 214 -24.46 -9.39 19.98
CA GLU A 214 -24.32 -8.84 21.32
C GLU A 214 -23.68 -7.45 21.21
N LYS A 215 -24.14 -6.54 22.08
CA LYS A 215 -23.69 -5.15 22.13
C LYS A 215 -23.30 -4.78 23.54
N ASP A 216 -22.36 -3.85 23.67
CA ASP A 216 -22.03 -3.23 24.94
C ASP A 216 -23.06 -2.14 25.35
N ALA A 217 -22.81 -1.49 26.47
CA ALA A 217 -23.67 -0.43 27.01
C ALA A 217 -23.74 0.83 26.11
N GLU A 218 -22.75 1.03 25.23
CA GLU A 218 -22.69 2.14 24.28
C GLU A 218 -23.33 1.78 22.92
N GLY A 219 -23.76 0.52 22.76
CA GLY A 219 -24.37 0.02 21.53
C GLY A 219 -23.38 -0.51 20.49
N ASN A 220 -22.09 -0.62 20.82
CA ASN A 220 -21.10 -1.19 19.93
C ASN A 220 -21.21 -2.72 19.92
N ILE A 221 -21.12 -3.33 18.74
CA ILE A 221 -21.16 -4.79 18.60
C ILE A 221 -19.89 -5.40 19.19
N THR A 222 -20.05 -6.31 20.14
CA THR A 222 -18.95 -7.04 20.80
C THR A 222 -18.75 -8.41 20.17
N THR A 223 -19.84 -9.12 19.93
CA THR A 223 -19.84 -10.49 19.41
C THR A 223 -20.96 -10.70 18.40
N ILE A 224 -20.65 -11.34 17.28
CA ILE A 224 -21.61 -11.79 16.28
C ILE A 224 -21.74 -13.30 16.39
N PHE A 225 -22.96 -13.81 16.53
CA PHE A 225 -23.21 -15.25 16.61
C PHE A 225 -23.80 -15.75 15.30
N CYS A 226 -23.22 -16.82 14.79
CA CYS A 226 -23.52 -17.38 13.49
C CYS A 226 -23.72 -18.90 13.57
N THR A 227 -24.34 -19.43 12.52
CA THR A 227 -24.28 -20.86 12.17
C THR A 227 -23.50 -21.06 10.88
N TYR A 228 -22.89 -22.23 10.67
CA TYR A 228 -22.21 -22.61 9.43
C TYR A 228 -22.84 -23.83 8.76
N ASP A 229 -22.59 -23.95 7.45
CA ASP A 229 -23.00 -25.09 6.63
C ASP A 229 -21.80 -26.03 6.38
N ALA A 230 -21.83 -27.22 6.98
CA ALA A 230 -20.73 -28.19 6.95
C ALA A 230 -20.39 -28.71 5.53
N ASP A 231 -21.35 -28.71 4.61
CA ASP A 231 -21.17 -29.25 3.26
C ASP A 231 -20.56 -28.23 2.27
N THR A 232 -20.26 -27.01 2.73
CA THR A 232 -19.81 -25.89 1.87
C THR A 232 -18.31 -25.67 1.80
N LEU A 233 -17.50 -26.51 2.46
CA LEU A 233 -16.05 -26.42 2.37
C LEU A 233 -15.59 -26.63 0.93
N SER A 234 -15.05 -25.59 0.31
CA SER A 234 -14.61 -25.59 -1.10
C SER A 234 -15.69 -25.99 -2.12
N LYS A 235 -16.97 -25.95 -1.73
CA LYS A 235 -18.12 -26.30 -2.57
C LYS A 235 -19.19 -25.22 -2.47
N ASP A 236 -20.02 -25.13 -3.50
CA ASP A 236 -21.26 -24.35 -3.42
C ASP A 236 -22.33 -25.09 -2.61
N PRO A 237 -23.25 -24.35 -1.96
CA PRO A 237 -24.35 -24.98 -1.21
C PRO A 237 -25.12 -25.99 -2.08
N ALA A 238 -25.36 -27.18 -1.54
CA ALA A 238 -25.99 -28.29 -2.26
C ALA A 238 -27.44 -27.98 -2.67
N ASP A 239 -28.10 -27.07 -1.95
CA ASP A 239 -29.46 -26.58 -2.23
C ASP A 239 -29.51 -25.52 -3.35
N GLY A 240 -28.37 -25.14 -3.92
CA GLY A 240 -28.26 -24.20 -5.04
C GLY A 240 -28.45 -22.73 -4.66
N ARG A 241 -28.53 -22.39 -3.36
CA ARG A 241 -28.66 -21.00 -2.93
C ARG A 241 -27.41 -20.20 -3.25
N LYS A 242 -27.60 -19.00 -3.81
CA LYS A 242 -26.50 -18.09 -4.15
C LYS A 242 -26.08 -17.27 -2.93
N VAL A 243 -24.92 -17.61 -2.36
CA VAL A 243 -24.29 -16.84 -1.29
C VAL A 243 -23.68 -15.57 -1.87
N LYS A 244 -24.02 -14.42 -1.28
CA LYS A 244 -23.58 -13.12 -1.80
C LYS A 244 -22.30 -12.70 -1.10
N GLY A 245 -21.22 -12.76 -1.86
CA GLY A 245 -19.92 -12.22 -1.48
C GLY A 245 -19.10 -13.11 -0.56
N VAL A 246 -17.86 -12.68 -0.36
CA VAL A 246 -16.83 -13.40 0.37
C VAL A 246 -16.12 -12.42 1.28
N ILE A 247 -15.96 -12.76 2.54
CA ILE A 247 -15.23 -11.95 3.53
C ILE A 247 -14.01 -12.70 4.04
N HIS A 248 -13.03 -11.95 4.51
CA HIS A 248 -11.84 -12.51 5.13
C HIS A 248 -12.06 -12.70 6.64
N TRP A 249 -11.22 -13.52 7.27
CA TRP A 249 -11.33 -13.93 8.66
C TRP A 249 -9.99 -14.45 9.18
N VAL A 250 -9.84 -14.51 10.50
CA VAL A 250 -8.69 -15.14 11.18
C VAL A 250 -9.19 -15.96 12.37
N SER A 251 -8.72 -17.20 12.55
CA SER A 251 -9.06 -18.01 13.74
C SER A 251 -8.60 -17.32 15.02
N ALA A 252 -9.51 -17.12 15.99
CA ALA A 252 -9.18 -16.38 17.21
C ALA A 252 -8.15 -17.12 18.09
N ALA A 253 -8.21 -18.45 18.12
CA ALA A 253 -7.31 -19.29 18.91
C ALA A 253 -5.85 -19.27 18.39
N HIS A 254 -5.66 -19.02 17.09
CA HIS A 254 -4.37 -19.08 16.42
C HIS A 254 -3.91 -17.71 15.89
N ALA A 255 -4.68 -16.67 16.17
CA ALA A 255 -4.44 -15.33 15.67
C ALA A 255 -3.09 -14.81 16.17
N LEU A 256 -2.29 -14.27 15.26
CA LEU A 256 -1.11 -13.48 15.59
C LEU A 256 -1.55 -12.03 15.82
N PRO A 257 -1.39 -11.46 17.04
CA PRO A 257 -1.61 -10.04 17.27
C PRO A 257 -0.59 -9.23 16.45
N VAL A 258 -1.07 -8.25 15.69
CA VAL A 258 -0.23 -7.43 14.82
C VAL A 258 -0.59 -5.95 14.90
N GLU A 259 0.43 -5.10 14.90
CA GLU A 259 0.26 -3.66 14.66
C GLU A 259 0.21 -3.42 13.15
N ILE A 260 -0.87 -2.78 12.69
CA ILE A 260 -1.08 -2.43 11.28
C ILE A 260 -1.02 -0.91 11.15
N ARG A 261 -0.11 -0.44 10.29
CA ARG A 261 0.09 0.99 10.00
C ARG A 261 -0.56 1.34 8.67
N LEU A 262 -1.68 2.06 8.73
CA LEU A 262 -2.41 2.53 7.57
C LEU A 262 -1.87 3.91 7.18
N TYR A 263 -1.21 3.98 6.03
CA TYR A 263 -0.68 5.23 5.51
C TYR A 263 -1.61 5.83 4.46
N ASP A 264 -1.78 7.13 4.53
CA ASP A 264 -2.46 7.94 3.52
C ASP A 264 -1.50 9.01 2.96
N ARG A 265 -2.00 9.84 2.05
CA ARG A 265 -1.33 11.03 1.52
C ARG A 265 -0.78 11.89 2.68
N LEU A 266 0.46 12.37 2.54
CA LEU A 266 1.12 13.16 3.57
C LEU A 266 0.51 14.56 3.72
N PHE A 267 0.02 15.14 2.62
CA PHE A 267 -0.62 16.45 2.61
C PHE A 267 -2.08 16.34 2.14
N SER A 268 -2.93 17.23 2.64
CA SER A 268 -4.36 17.26 2.33
C SER A 268 -4.69 17.97 1.01
N VAL A 269 -3.72 18.68 0.41
CA VAL A 269 -3.89 19.45 -0.83
C VAL A 269 -3.03 18.90 -1.97
N PRO A 270 -3.46 18.99 -3.25
CA PRO A 270 -2.72 18.44 -4.38
C PRO A 270 -1.32 19.06 -4.60
N ASN A 271 -1.16 20.37 -4.38
CA ASN A 271 0.12 21.05 -4.51
C ASN A 271 0.52 21.73 -3.19
N PRO A 272 1.04 20.97 -2.20
CA PRO A 272 1.48 21.53 -0.91
C PRO A 272 2.70 22.45 -1.09
N GLY A 273 3.41 22.30 -2.21
CA GLY A 273 4.55 23.14 -2.57
C GLY A 273 4.20 24.63 -2.73
N ALA A 274 2.95 24.93 -3.10
CA ALA A 274 2.46 26.28 -3.37
C ALA A 274 1.75 26.95 -2.17
N ALA A 275 1.54 26.23 -1.06
CA ALA A 275 0.98 26.82 0.16
C ALA A 275 1.98 27.78 0.82
N ASP A 276 1.46 28.84 1.47
CA ASP A 276 2.27 29.81 2.23
C ASP A 276 3.10 29.12 3.30
N ASP A 277 2.44 28.27 4.09
CA ASP A 277 3.07 27.31 4.99
C ASP A 277 2.61 25.89 4.64
N PHE A 278 3.50 25.11 4.02
CA PHE A 278 3.20 23.74 3.61
C PHE A 278 3.03 22.79 4.80
N LEU A 279 3.56 23.11 5.98
CA LEU A 279 3.39 22.27 7.18
C LEU A 279 1.96 22.34 7.71
N SER A 280 1.29 23.48 7.55
CA SER A 280 -0.11 23.67 7.96
C SER A 280 -1.12 22.79 7.21
N VAL A 281 -0.73 22.27 6.04
CA VAL A 281 -1.55 21.42 5.17
C VAL A 281 -1.15 19.93 5.24
N ILE A 282 -0.39 19.53 6.27
CA ILE A 282 -0.14 18.10 6.55
C ILE A 282 -1.47 17.40 6.86
N ASN A 283 -1.66 16.21 6.31
CA ASN A 283 -2.80 15.36 6.62
C ASN A 283 -2.62 14.75 8.02
N PRO A 284 -3.50 15.07 9.00
CA PRO A 284 -3.41 14.50 10.34
C PRO A 284 -3.65 12.98 10.34
N GLU A 285 -4.32 12.44 9.32
CA GLU A 285 -4.59 11.01 9.14
C GLU A 285 -3.57 10.33 8.22
N SER A 286 -2.43 10.98 7.92
CA SER A 286 -1.36 10.40 7.09
C SER A 286 -0.80 9.08 7.64
N LEU A 287 -0.96 8.82 8.94
CA LEU A 287 -0.69 7.55 9.60
C LEU A 287 -1.78 7.28 10.66
N VAL A 288 -2.47 6.15 10.50
CA VAL A 288 -3.36 5.59 11.52
C VAL A 288 -2.84 4.22 11.92
N ILE A 289 -2.58 4.04 13.22
CA ILE A 289 -2.12 2.76 13.78
C ILE A 289 -3.33 1.99 14.31
N LYS A 290 -3.46 0.73 13.90
CA LYS A 290 -4.51 -0.20 14.34
C LYS A 290 -3.88 -1.44 14.95
N GLN A 291 -4.55 -2.02 15.94
CA GLN A 291 -4.20 -3.32 16.49
C GLN A 291 -5.17 -4.34 15.89
N GLY A 292 -4.63 -5.29 15.16
CA GLY A 292 -5.39 -6.29 14.41
C GLY A 292 -4.88 -7.69 14.65
N PHE A 293 -5.40 -8.63 13.87
CA PHE A 293 -5.05 -10.04 13.94
C PHE A 293 -4.69 -10.58 12.56
N ALA A 294 -3.63 -11.36 12.48
CA ALA A 294 -3.16 -12.01 11.27
C ALA A 294 -3.18 -13.54 11.43
N GLU A 295 -3.22 -14.25 10.30
CA GLU A 295 -3.00 -15.69 10.30
C GLU A 295 -1.57 -16.05 10.81
N PRO A 296 -1.38 -17.21 11.45
CA PRO A 296 -0.12 -17.55 12.11
C PRO A 296 1.08 -17.67 11.16
N SER A 297 0.85 -17.92 9.87
CA SER A 297 1.93 -18.01 8.86
C SER A 297 2.72 -16.71 8.73
N LEU A 298 2.11 -15.57 9.06
CA LEU A 298 2.77 -14.25 9.01
C LEU A 298 3.78 -14.05 10.14
N LYS A 299 3.90 -14.98 11.08
CA LYS A 299 4.98 -14.98 12.08
C LYS A 299 6.37 -15.11 11.43
N ASP A 300 6.44 -15.83 10.30
CA ASP A 300 7.68 -16.06 9.55
C ASP A 300 7.91 -15.00 8.46
N ALA A 301 7.13 -13.90 8.45
CA ALA A 301 7.29 -12.84 7.47
C ALA A 301 8.64 -12.11 7.65
N GLY A 302 9.49 -12.19 6.62
CA GLY A 302 10.74 -11.43 6.57
C GLY A 302 10.52 -9.97 6.19
N SER A 303 11.40 -9.08 6.64
CA SER A 303 11.46 -7.70 6.15
C SER A 303 11.87 -7.68 4.67
N GLY A 304 11.09 -6.98 3.84
CA GLY A 304 11.36 -6.78 2.40
C GLY A 304 12.31 -5.63 2.08
#